data_AF-A0A438KE99-F1
#
_entry.id   AF-A0A438KE99-F1
#
_cell.length_a   1.000
_cell.length_b   1.000
_cell.length_c   1.000
_cell.angle_alpha   90.00
_cell.angle_beta   90.00
_cell.angle_gamma   90.00
#
_symmetry.space_group_name_H-M   'P 1'
#
loop_
_entity.id
_entity.type
_entity.pdbx_description
1 polymer ?
#
loop_
_entity_poly.entity_id
_entity_poly.type
_entity_poly.pdbx_seq_one_letter_code
_entity_poly.pdbx_strand_id
1 'polypeptide(L)'
;MIYPGRRVTVIENETEQQVELTVTLFPTHRVHKRISIAPSTSTEVAATGFCYAPSNPDRPPMISVSVDGSSSGKLLTRRHFITYGKIIVARGPDGGLLISGVKARWTDLGRIKGFGCIFGRSYDGNRGSDIIG
;
A
#
# COMPACT_ATOMS: atom_id res chain seq x y z
N MET A 1 -11.59 22.75 -6.14
CA MET A 1 -10.24 22.74 -6.75
C MET A 1 -9.81 21.28 -6.85
N ILE A 2 -9.88 20.68 -8.04
CA ILE A 2 -9.59 19.26 -8.26
C ILE A 2 -8.10 19.16 -8.63
N TYR A 3 -7.27 18.57 -7.77
CA TYR A 3 -5.87 18.30 -8.11
C TYR A 3 -5.84 17.19 -9.18
N PRO A 4 -5.31 17.45 -10.40
CA PRO A 4 -5.21 16.42 -11.40
C PRO A 4 -4.10 15.41 -11.02
N GLY A 5 -4.45 14.12 -10.96
CA GLY A 5 -3.49 13.02 -11.22
C GLY A 5 -2.75 12.39 -10.05
N ARG A 6 -3.17 12.56 -8.79
CA ARG A 6 -2.55 11.81 -7.66
C ARG A 6 -3.18 10.42 -7.55
N ARG A 7 -2.39 9.36 -7.78
CA ARG A 7 -2.86 7.98 -7.54
C ARG A 7 -3.08 7.79 -6.05
N VAL A 8 -4.33 7.52 -5.66
CA VAL A 8 -4.74 7.24 -4.29
C VAL A 8 -5.16 5.78 -4.20
N THR A 9 -4.76 5.15 -3.10
CA THR A 9 -5.23 3.83 -2.68
C THR A 9 -5.99 4.02 -1.37
N VAL A 10 -7.21 3.50 -1.33
CA VAL A 10 -7.99 3.41 -0.10
C VAL A 10 -7.47 2.25 0.71
N ILE A 11 -7.20 2.46 1.99
CA ILE A 11 -6.83 1.39 2.91
C ILE A 11 -8.01 1.22 3.86
N GLU A 12 -8.63 0.06 3.81
CA GLU A 12 -9.78 -0.28 4.65
C GLU A 12 -9.34 -1.24 5.73
N ASN A 13 -9.67 -0.89 6.98
CA ASN A 13 -9.46 -1.72 8.13
C ASN A 13 -10.80 -2.35 8.51
N GLU A 14 -10.98 -3.62 8.18
CA GLU A 14 -12.14 -4.42 8.58
C GLU A 14 -11.89 -5.17 9.90
N THR A 15 -10.76 -4.93 10.56
CA THR A 15 -10.49 -5.48 11.87
C THR A 15 -11.13 -4.62 12.97
N GLU A 16 -11.36 -5.25 14.12
CA GLU A 16 -11.83 -4.57 15.34
C GLU A 16 -10.69 -3.81 16.07
N GLN A 17 -9.46 -3.91 15.56
CA GLN A 17 -8.26 -3.34 16.15
C GLN A 17 -7.68 -2.23 15.28
N GLN A 18 -6.84 -1.38 15.87
CA GLN A 18 -6.13 -0.36 15.09
C GLN A 18 -5.08 -1.04 14.21
N VAL A 19 -5.10 -0.72 12.92
CA VAL A 19 -4.06 -1.13 11.97
C VAL A 19 -3.06 0.02 11.80
N GLU A 20 -1.78 -0.28 11.87
CA GLU A 20 -0.72 0.67 11.59
C GLU A 20 0.13 0.20 10.41
N LEU A 21 0.38 1.11 9.48
CA LEU A 21 1.33 0.93 8.39
C LEU A 21 2.59 1.71 8.72
N THR A 22 3.70 0.98 8.88
CA THR A 22 5.00 1.58 9.14
C THR A 22 5.86 1.48 7.89
N VAL A 23 6.29 2.63 7.38
CA VAL A 23 7.21 2.74 6.24
C VAL A 23 8.63 2.83 6.77
N THR A 24 9.46 1.87 6.41
CA THR A 24 10.90 1.85 6.71
C THR A 24 11.73 1.83 5.44
N LEU A 25 12.94 2.38 5.53
CA LEU A 25 13.91 2.38 4.44
C LEU A 25 15.04 1.40 4.74
N PHE A 26 15.26 0.44 3.84
CA PHE A 26 16.40 -0.46 3.91
C PHE A 26 17.70 0.24 3.48
N PRO A 27 18.86 0.00 4.13
CA PRO A 27 19.10 -0.84 5.32
C PRO A 27 18.97 -0.07 6.65
N THR A 28 18.60 1.21 6.62
CA THR A 28 18.63 2.05 7.82
C THR A 28 17.60 1.67 8.88
N HIS A 29 16.57 0.89 8.53
CA HIS A 29 15.41 0.54 9.37
C HIS A 29 14.73 1.73 10.06
N ARG A 30 15.05 2.96 9.63
CA ARG A 30 14.47 4.17 10.19
C ARG A 30 13.02 4.24 9.78
N VAL A 31 12.16 4.45 10.78
CA VAL A 31 10.75 4.73 10.57
C VAL A 31 10.65 6.09 9.90
N HIS A 32 10.14 6.09 8.68
CA HIS A 32 9.99 7.30 7.90
C HIS A 32 8.57 7.86 8.03
N LYS A 33 7.58 6.96 8.06
CA LYS A 33 6.17 7.33 8.14
C LYS A 33 5.39 6.24 8.86
N ARG A 34 4.43 6.66 9.69
CA ARG A 34 3.40 5.80 10.25
C ARG A 34 2.04 6.29 9.80
N ILE A 35 1.14 5.36 9.48
CA ILE A 35 -0.23 5.65 9.11
C ILE A 35 -1.10 4.75 9.97
N SER A 36 -1.82 5.35 10.92
CA SER A 36 -2.72 4.63 11.79
C SER A 36 -4.14 4.70 11.23
N ILE A 37 -4.82 3.57 11.17
CA ILE A 37 -6.16 3.41 10.60
C ILE A 37 -7.04 2.82 11.71
N ALA A 38 -8.08 3.57 12.09
CA ALA A 38 -8.98 3.17 13.16
C ALA A 38 -9.76 1.89 12.78
N PRO A 39 -10.23 1.10 13.77
CA PRO A 39 -11.07 -0.06 13.53
C PRO A 39 -12.29 0.27 12.66
N SER A 40 -12.63 -0.62 11.72
CA SER A 40 -13.82 -0.46 10.85
C SER A 40 -13.87 0.87 10.06
N THR A 41 -12.71 1.45 9.75
CA THR A 41 -12.61 2.70 8.97
C THR A 41 -11.73 2.54 7.74
N SER A 42 -11.83 3.51 6.83
CA SER A 42 -10.96 3.59 5.66
C SER A 42 -10.21 4.91 5.61
N THR A 43 -8.95 4.85 5.18
CA THR A 43 -8.10 6.03 4.98
C THR A 43 -7.56 6.04 3.55
N GLU A 44 -7.68 7.19 2.89
CA GLU A 44 -7.06 7.42 1.60
C GLU A 44 -5.57 7.70 1.75
N VAL A 45 -4.75 6.96 1.01
CA VAL A 45 -3.31 7.18 0.97
C VAL A 45 -2.83 7.35 -0.45
N ALA A 46 -2.16 8.46 -0.69
CA ALA A 46 -1.53 8.70 -1.97
C ALA A 46 -0.31 7.81 -2.18
N ALA A 47 -0.27 7.10 -3.31
CA ALA A 47 0.86 6.27 -3.73
C ALA A 47 2.18 7.04 -3.77
N THR A 48 2.12 8.35 -4.11
CA THR A 48 3.30 9.23 -4.11
C THR A 48 3.94 9.38 -2.74
N GLY A 49 3.17 9.22 -1.65
CA GLY A 49 3.70 9.21 -0.29
C GLY A 49 4.59 8.00 0.04
N PHE A 50 4.60 6.99 -0.84
CA PHE A 50 5.47 5.82 -0.78
C PHE A 50 6.48 5.78 -1.93
N CYS A 51 6.37 6.70 -2.89
CA CYS A 51 7.34 6.90 -3.94
C CYS A 51 8.44 7.82 -3.42
N TYR A 52 9.20 7.34 -2.44
CA TYR A 52 10.45 7.99 -2.13
C TYR A 52 11.33 7.82 -3.36
N ALA A 53 11.71 8.92 -4.01
CA ALA A 53 12.79 8.92 -4.96
C ALA A 53 14.04 8.66 -4.12
N PRO A 54 14.57 7.43 -4.08
CA PRO A 54 15.83 7.29 -3.44
C PRO A 54 16.82 7.93 -4.42
N SER A 55 17.78 8.68 -3.90
CA SER A 55 19.04 8.88 -4.62
C SER A 55 19.70 7.55 -5.04
N ASN A 56 19.16 6.40 -4.60
CA ASN A 56 19.59 5.05 -4.93
C ASN A 56 18.40 4.08 -5.24
N PRO A 57 18.08 3.78 -6.51
CA PRO A 57 17.01 2.86 -6.92
C PRO A 57 17.11 1.44 -6.34
N ASP A 58 18.26 1.04 -5.78
CA ASP A 58 18.47 -0.27 -5.15
C ASP A 58 17.92 -0.38 -3.72
N ARG A 59 17.33 0.69 -3.17
CA ARG A 59 16.82 0.75 -1.79
C ARG A 59 15.30 1.04 -1.75
N PRO A 60 14.44 0.04 -1.99
CA PRO A 60 13.00 0.25 -1.98
C PRO A 60 12.47 0.45 -0.55
N PRO A 61 11.42 1.27 -0.36
CA PRO A 61 10.72 1.35 0.91
C PRO A 61 9.98 0.04 1.21
N MET A 62 10.09 -0.42 2.45
CA MET A 62 9.34 -1.55 2.99
C MET A 62 8.22 -1.02 3.88
N ILE A 63 7.01 -1.54 3.70
CA ILE A 63 5.83 -1.07 4.41
C ILE A 63 5.31 -2.25 5.25
N SER A 64 5.65 -2.28 6.52
CA SER A 64 5.17 -3.32 7.44
C SER A 64 3.78 -2.97 7.98
N VAL A 65 2.96 -4.00 8.16
CA VAL A 65 1.63 -3.87 8.74
C VAL A 65 1.65 -4.42 10.15
N SER A 66 1.19 -3.63 11.12
CA SER A 66 0.97 -4.06 12.49
C SER A 66 -0.50 -3.87 12.86
N VAL A 67 -0.96 -4.69 13.80
CA VAL A 67 -2.31 -4.62 14.37
C VAL A 67 -2.16 -4.56 15.87
N ASP A 68 -2.73 -3.52 16.50
CA ASP A 68 -2.63 -3.28 17.94
C ASP A 68 -1.18 -3.34 18.47
N GLY A 69 -0.27 -2.70 17.72
CA GLY A 69 1.17 -2.67 18.04
C GLY A 69 1.94 -3.96 17.74
N SER A 70 1.26 -5.06 17.41
CA SER A 70 1.89 -6.34 17.08
C SER A 70 2.18 -6.45 15.59
N SER A 71 3.40 -6.80 15.22
CA SER A 71 3.77 -7.01 13.81
C SER A 71 2.98 -8.19 13.25
N SER A 72 2.32 -7.99 12.10
CA SER A 72 1.62 -9.08 11.40
C SER A 72 2.57 -9.99 10.61
N GLY A 73 3.85 -9.60 10.48
CA GLY A 73 4.80 -10.25 9.57
C GLY A 73 4.53 -9.98 8.07
N LYS A 74 3.42 -9.29 7.74
CA LYS A 74 3.03 -8.96 6.37
C LYS A 74 3.74 -7.70 5.88
N LEU A 75 4.12 -7.71 4.60
CA LEU A 75 4.88 -6.63 3.98
C LEU A 75 4.20 -6.15 2.70
N LEU A 76 3.91 -4.85 2.67
CA LEU A 76 3.49 -4.15 1.48
C LEU A 76 4.67 -3.46 0.81
N THR A 77 4.61 -3.37 -0.50
CA THR A 77 5.57 -2.63 -1.32
C THR A 77 4.87 -1.45 -1.96
N ARG A 78 5.63 -0.47 -2.44
CA ARG A 78 5.09 0.64 -3.25
C ARG A 78 4.19 0.15 -4.37
N ARG A 79 4.51 -0.99 -5.00
CA ARG A 79 3.80 -1.57 -6.15
C ARG A 79 2.35 -1.86 -5.80
N HIS A 80 2.06 -2.29 -4.56
CA HIS A 80 0.68 -2.52 -4.11
C HIS A 80 -0.17 -1.24 -4.13
N PHE A 81 0.40 -0.10 -3.72
CA PHE A 81 -0.28 1.21 -3.75
C PHE A 81 -0.42 1.81 -5.15
N ILE A 82 0.24 1.23 -6.15
CA ILE A 82 0.08 1.63 -7.55
C ILE A 82 -0.97 0.75 -8.22
N THR A 83 -0.83 -0.57 -8.02
CA THR A 83 -1.67 -1.60 -8.63
C THR A 83 -3.09 -1.62 -8.08
N TYR A 84 -3.25 -1.41 -6.77
CA TYR A 84 -4.55 -1.54 -6.11
C TYR A 84 -5.18 -0.18 -5.81
N GLY A 85 -6.47 -0.05 -6.12
CA GLY A 85 -7.29 1.10 -5.73
C GLY A 85 -7.78 1.02 -4.30
N LYS A 86 -7.88 -0.21 -3.78
CA LYS A 86 -8.24 -0.48 -2.40
C LYS A 86 -7.38 -1.62 -1.87
N ILE A 87 -6.86 -1.47 -0.67
CA ILE A 87 -6.22 -2.54 0.10
C ILE A 87 -7.07 -2.74 1.34
N ILE A 88 -7.51 -3.98 1.57
CA ILE A 88 -8.38 -4.35 2.67
C ILE A 88 -7.56 -5.18 3.64
N VAL A 89 -7.58 -4.79 4.91
CA VAL A 89 -6.93 -5.48 6.01
C VAL A 89 -8.03 -6.06 6.89
N ALA A 90 -8.14 -7.38 6.92
CA ALA A 90 -9.17 -8.13 7.65
C ALA A 90 -8.52 -9.25 8.48
N ARG A 91 -9.26 -9.81 9.44
CA ARG A 91 -8.87 -11.07 10.06
C ARG A 91 -9.44 -12.24 9.26
N GLY A 92 -8.60 -13.21 8.93
CA GLY A 92 -9.01 -14.46 8.31
C GLY A 92 -9.72 -15.38 9.32
N PRO A 93 -10.34 -16.47 8.83
CA PRO A 93 -11.05 -17.45 9.66
C PRO A 93 -10.14 -18.11 10.70
N ASP A 94 -8.83 -18.22 10.41
CA ASP A 94 -7.83 -18.78 11.32
C ASP A 94 -7.31 -17.78 12.37
N GLY A 95 -7.90 -16.58 12.43
CA GLY A 95 -7.48 -15.49 13.31
C GLY A 95 -6.24 -14.71 12.83
N GLY A 96 -5.59 -15.16 11.76
CA GLY A 96 -4.46 -14.46 11.13
C GLY A 96 -4.86 -13.20 10.36
N LEU A 97 -3.89 -12.32 10.09
CA LEU A 97 -4.14 -11.13 9.28
C LEU A 97 -4.21 -11.49 7.79
N LEU A 98 -5.28 -11.09 7.13
CA LEU A 98 -5.51 -11.26 5.71
C LEU A 98 -5.48 -9.88 5.04
N ILE A 99 -4.56 -9.70 4.11
CA ILE A 99 -4.46 -8.48 3.32
C ILE A 99 -4.84 -8.79 1.88
N SER A 100 -5.84 -8.10 1.35
CA SER A 100 -6.32 -8.28 -0.01
C SER A 100 -6.32 -6.98 -0.79
N GLY A 101 -6.20 -7.07 -2.12
CA GLY A 101 -6.17 -5.91 -3.00
C GLY A 101 -7.29 -5.92 -4.04
N VAL A 102 -7.97 -4.79 -4.20
CA VAL A 102 -8.88 -4.53 -5.32
C VAL A 102 -8.14 -3.71 -6.37
N LYS A 103 -7.95 -4.29 -7.56
CA LYS A 103 -7.17 -3.69 -8.64
C LYS A 103 -7.75 -2.35 -9.08
N ALA A 104 -6.87 -1.39 -9.35
CA ALA A 104 -7.22 -0.13 -9.96
C ALA A 104 -7.92 -0.35 -11.32
N ARG A 105 -8.84 0.54 -11.71
CA ARG A 105 -9.29 0.55 -13.11
C ARG A 105 -8.16 1.05 -14.00
N TRP A 106 -8.11 0.57 -15.24
CA TRP A 106 -7.12 1.01 -16.24
C TRP A 106 -7.18 2.52 -16.51
N THR A 107 -8.36 3.13 -16.40
CA THR A 107 -8.55 4.59 -16.49
C THR A 107 -7.83 5.36 -15.38
N ASP A 108 -7.68 4.74 -14.20
CA ASP A 108 -6.99 5.34 -13.05
C ASP A 108 -5.47 5.17 -13.17
N LEU A 109 -5.02 4.14 -13.89
CA LEU A 109 -3.62 3.91 -14.25
C LEU A 109 -3.15 4.87 -15.36
N GLY A 110 -4.01 5.23 -16.31
CA GLY A 110 -3.69 6.20 -17.37
C GLY A 110 -3.60 7.66 -16.90
N ARG A 111 -4.09 7.98 -15.69
CA ARG A 111 -4.02 9.33 -15.09
C ARG A 111 -2.72 9.60 -14.32
N ILE A 112 -1.81 8.65 -14.39
CA ILE A 112 -0.53 8.67 -13.73
C ILE A 112 0.47 9.46 -14.58
N LYS A 113 0.64 10.77 -14.31
CA LYS A 113 1.74 11.57 -14.88
C LYS A 113 2.91 11.63 -13.89
N GLY A 114 4.15 11.39 -14.35
CA GLY A 114 5.40 11.59 -13.59
C GLY A 114 6.16 10.35 -13.11
N PHE A 115 6.09 9.21 -13.81
CA PHE A 115 6.42 7.88 -13.26
C PHE A 115 7.72 7.22 -13.80
N GLY A 116 8.85 7.95 -13.87
CA GLY A 116 10.16 7.30 -14.06
C GLY A 116 10.51 6.33 -12.93
N CYS A 117 10.04 6.59 -11.70
CA CYS A 117 10.34 5.80 -10.51
C CYS A 117 9.41 4.60 -10.27
N ILE A 118 8.37 4.41 -11.09
CA ILE A 118 7.26 3.51 -10.76
C ILE A 118 6.97 2.44 -11.82
N PHE A 119 7.15 2.73 -13.11
CA PHE A 119 6.96 1.74 -14.19
C PHE A 119 8.28 1.07 -14.62
N GLY A 120 9.05 0.54 -13.66
CA GLY A 120 10.16 -0.35 -13.95
C GLY A 120 9.66 -1.71 -14.48
N ARG A 121 9.45 -1.80 -15.80
CA ARG A 121 9.20 -3.00 -16.65
C ARG A 121 7.94 -3.85 -16.36
N SER A 122 7.04 -3.81 -17.34
CA SER A 122 5.97 -4.73 -17.76
C SER A 122 5.06 -5.39 -16.72
N TYR A 123 3.74 -5.24 -16.92
CA TYR A 123 2.69 -5.97 -16.21
C TYR A 123 1.86 -6.77 -17.21
N ASP A 124 1.75 -8.06 -16.95
CA ASP A 124 0.80 -8.97 -17.60
C ASP A 124 -0.54 -8.91 -16.84
N GLY A 125 -1.64 -8.85 -17.58
CA GLY A 125 -2.95 -8.45 -17.09
C GLY A 125 -3.80 -9.65 -16.70
N ASN A 126 -3.98 -9.90 -15.40
CA ASN A 126 -5.01 -10.82 -14.92
C ASN A 126 -5.97 -10.13 -13.95
N ARG A 127 -7.28 -10.32 -14.13
CA ARG A 127 -8.35 -9.76 -13.29
C ARG A 127 -8.69 -10.77 -12.20
N GLY A 128 -8.51 -10.35 -10.96
CA GLY A 128 -8.76 -11.15 -9.77
C GLY A 128 -8.35 -10.33 -8.55
N SER A 129 -9.14 -10.42 -7.47
CA SER A 129 -8.71 -10.03 -6.13
C SER A 129 -7.59 -10.97 -5.74
N ASP A 130 -6.39 -10.43 -5.58
CA ASP A 130 -5.22 -11.22 -5.23
C ASP A 130 -4.97 -11.07 -3.73
N ILE A 131 -4.68 -12.19 -3.06
CA ILE A 131 -4.17 -12.17 -1.69
C ILE A 131 -2.77 -11.55 -1.75
N ILE A 132 -2.56 -10.50 -0.97
CA ILE A 132 -1.28 -9.82 -0.89
C ILE A 132 -0.54 -10.35 0.34
N GLY A 133 0.64 -10.92 0.07
CA GLY A 133 1.57 -11.59 0.98
C GLY A 133 1.45 -11.26 2.45
#